data_AF-A0A139SJT3-F1
#
_entry.id   AF-A0A139SJT3-F1
#
_cell.length_a   1.000
_cell.length_b   1.000
_cell.length_c   1.000
_cell.angle_alpha   90.00
_cell.angle_beta   90.00
_cell.angle_gamma   90.00
#
_symmetry.space_group_name_H-M   'P 1'
#
loop_
_entity.id
_entity.type
_entity.pdbx_description
1 polymer ?
#
loop_
_entity_poly.entity_id
_entity_poly.type
_entity_poly.pdbx_seq_one_letter_code
_entity_poly.pdbx_strand_id
1 'polypeptide(L)'
;MPLMAYTPLGRGGDLLKNPQLLMVAKKHQVSPAVIAIAWTLRSGNVICIAESGNIAHIRDNSQAQWLVLDKEDLATLDNAFPA
;
A
#
# COMPACT_ATOMS: atom_id res chain seq x y z
N MET A 1 -7.99 18.32 -10.24
CA MET A 1 -7.38 17.38 -11.20
C MET A 1 -6.88 16.19 -10.40
N PRO A 2 -7.35 14.95 -10.65
CA PRO A 2 -6.95 13.77 -9.86
C PRO A 2 -5.50 13.36 -10.17
N LEU A 3 -4.76 12.91 -9.14
CA LEU A 3 -3.41 12.34 -9.31
C LEU A 3 -3.52 10.84 -9.61
N MET A 4 -2.73 10.35 -10.56
CA MET A 4 -2.65 8.92 -10.86
C MET A 4 -1.32 8.36 -10.38
N ALA A 5 -1.36 7.36 -9.50
CA ALA A 5 -0.19 6.60 -9.10
C ALA A 5 0.00 5.40 -10.05
N TYR A 6 0.95 5.53 -10.96
CA TYR A 6 1.35 4.46 -11.87
C TYR A 6 2.47 3.62 -11.24
N THR A 7 2.33 2.29 -11.25
CA THR A 7 3.25 1.37 -10.57
C THR A 7 3.35 1.65 -9.04
N PRO A 8 2.21 1.62 -8.31
CA PRO A 8 2.14 2.01 -6.90
C PRO A 8 2.98 1.15 -5.94
N LEU A 9 3.39 -0.04 -6.37
CA LEU A 9 4.23 -0.95 -5.59
C LEU A 9 5.74 -0.82 -5.90
N GLY A 10 6.12 0.14 -6.75
CA GLY A 10 7.49 0.31 -7.25
C GLY A 10 7.92 -0.79 -8.23
N ARG A 11 9.12 -0.64 -8.80
CA ARG A 11 9.78 -1.66 -9.61
C ARG A 11 10.74 -2.47 -8.71
N GLY A 12 10.74 -3.80 -8.84
CA GLY A 12 11.72 -4.68 -8.17
C GLY A 12 11.31 -5.23 -6.80
N GLY A 13 10.18 -4.79 -6.23
CA GLY A 13 9.60 -5.37 -5.01
C GLY A 13 10.32 -5.03 -3.70
N ASP A 14 11.31 -4.12 -3.72
CA ASP A 14 12.04 -3.73 -2.51
C ASP A 14 11.16 -2.98 -1.52
N LEU A 15 10.17 -2.22 -2.01
CA LEU A 15 9.12 -1.62 -1.18
C LEU A 15 8.45 -2.66 -0.29
N LEU A 16 8.08 -3.81 -0.86
CA LEU A 16 7.34 -4.88 -0.17
C LEU A 16 8.19 -5.64 0.86
N LYS A 17 9.51 -5.43 0.84
CA LYS A 17 10.46 -6.02 1.80
C LYS A 17 10.83 -5.07 2.94
N ASN A 18 10.34 -3.82 2.92
CA ASN A 18 10.65 -2.85 3.95
C ASN A 18 10.14 -3.34 5.33
N PRO A 19 11.00 -3.38 6.38
CA PRO A 19 10.64 -3.90 7.69
C PRO A 19 9.45 -3.18 8.35
N GLN A 20 9.33 -1.85 8.16
CA GLN A 20 8.22 -1.08 8.72
C GLN A 20 6.91 -1.34 7.98
N LEU A 21 6.97 -1.48 6.65
CA LEU A 21 5.81 -1.90 5.87
C LEU A 21 5.33 -3.31 6.27
N LEU A 22 6.27 -4.24 6.46
CA LEU A 22 5.99 -5.60 6.94
C LEU A 22 5.38 -5.61 8.35
N MET A 23 5.83 -4.72 9.24
CA MET A 23 5.29 -4.58 10.58
C MET A 23 3.81 -4.15 10.55
N VAL A 24 3.48 -3.13 9.75
CA VAL A 24 2.10 -2.67 9.58
C VAL A 24 1.25 -3.76 8.92
N ALA A 25 1.77 -4.44 7.88
CA ALA A 25 1.09 -5.55 7.22
C ALA A 25 0.74 -6.67 8.20
N LYS A 26 1.66 -7.00 9.11
CA LYS A 26 1.44 -7.99 10.17
C LYS A 26 0.37 -7.55 11.17
N LYS A 27 0.35 -6.28 11.59
CA LYS A 27 -0.69 -5.73 12.48
C LYS A 27 -2.09 -5.91 11.89
N HIS A 28 -2.22 -5.68 10.59
CA HIS A 28 -3.49 -5.80 9.85
C HIS A 28 -3.78 -7.19 9.28
N GLN A 29 -2.86 -8.15 9.43
CA GLN A 29 -2.98 -9.52 8.89
C GLN A 29 -3.22 -9.56 7.37
N VAL A 30 -2.58 -8.66 6.64
CA VAL A 30 -2.66 -8.54 5.18
C VAL A 30 -1.28 -8.58 4.55
N SER A 31 -1.21 -8.66 3.22
CA SER A 31 0.08 -8.57 2.54
C SER A 31 0.61 -7.12 2.52
N PRO A 32 1.93 -6.92 2.41
CA PRO A 32 2.52 -5.58 2.30
C PRO A 32 2.00 -4.77 1.10
N ALA A 33 1.56 -5.45 0.03
CA ALA A 33 0.97 -4.81 -1.12
C ALA A 33 -0.37 -4.14 -0.76
N VAL A 34 -1.19 -4.78 0.08
CA VAL A 34 -2.44 -4.20 0.58
C VAL A 34 -2.16 -2.89 1.32
N ILE A 35 -1.16 -2.88 2.22
CA ILE A 35 -0.78 -1.67 2.96
C ILE A 35 -0.31 -0.55 2.02
N ALA A 36 0.56 -0.85 1.08
CA ALA A 36 1.10 0.14 0.14
C ALA A 36 -0.01 0.76 -0.74
N ILE A 37 -0.96 -0.06 -1.20
CA ILE A 37 -2.10 0.42 -2.00
C ILE A 37 -3.06 1.23 -1.12
N ALA A 38 -3.39 0.77 0.09
CA ALA A 38 -4.26 1.48 1.01
C ALA A 38 -3.67 2.85 1.40
N TRP A 39 -2.36 2.91 1.67
CA TRP A 39 -1.66 4.16 1.92
C TRP A 39 -1.74 5.09 0.71
N THR A 40 -1.61 4.58 -0.51
CA THR A 40 -1.75 5.38 -1.74
C THR A 40 -3.16 5.97 -1.87
N LEU A 41 -4.20 5.19 -1.56
CA LEU A 41 -5.61 5.58 -1.67
C LEU A 41 -6.09 6.51 -0.55
N ARG A 42 -5.36 6.60 0.58
CA ARG A 42 -5.81 7.24 1.84
C ARG A 42 -6.38 8.65 1.70
N SER A 43 -5.89 9.43 0.74
CA SER A 43 -6.30 10.83 0.58
C SER A 43 -7.63 10.99 -0.15
N GLY A 44 -8.15 9.91 -0.78
CA GLY A 44 -9.31 9.95 -1.67
C GLY A 44 -9.10 10.69 -2.99
N ASN A 45 -7.94 11.34 -3.18
CA ASN A 45 -7.63 12.18 -4.33
C ASN A 45 -6.65 11.53 -5.33
N VAL A 46 -6.23 10.30 -5.04
CA VAL A 46 -5.29 9.52 -5.85
C VAL A 46 -5.99 8.31 -6.43
N ILE A 47 -5.90 8.14 -7.74
CA ILE A 47 -6.30 6.92 -8.44
C ILE A 47 -5.09 5.99 -8.49
N CYS A 48 -5.23 4.80 -7.92
CA CYS A 48 -4.17 3.79 -7.84
C CYS A 48 -4.39 2.71 -8.91
N ILE A 49 -3.44 2.52 -9.83
CA ILE A 49 -3.53 1.50 -10.89
C ILE A 49 -2.52 0.38 -10.58
N ALA A 50 -2.94 -0.57 -9.75
CA ALA A 50 -2.15 -1.74 -9.36
C ALA A 50 -2.45 -2.93 -10.29
N GLU A 51 -1.66 -3.08 -11.35
CA GLU A 51 -1.75 -4.21 -12.28
C GLU A 51 -1.10 -5.48 -11.70
N SER A 52 -1.69 -6.63 -11.99
CA SER A 52 -1.07 -7.92 -11.70
C SER A 52 -1.66 -9.04 -12.58
N GLY A 53 -0.78 -9.89 -13.11
CA GLY A 53 -1.17 -11.15 -13.77
C GLY A 53 -1.46 -12.31 -12.82
N ASN A 54 -1.36 -12.14 -11.49
CA ASN A 54 -1.56 -13.21 -10.51
C ASN A 54 -2.85 -12.97 -9.70
N ILE A 55 -3.73 -13.97 -9.68
CA ILE A 55 -5.02 -13.93 -8.98
C ILE A 55 -4.88 -13.62 -7.48
N ALA A 56 -3.84 -14.13 -6.82
CA ALA A 56 -3.60 -13.83 -5.40
C ALA A 56 -3.35 -12.33 -5.18
N HIS A 57 -2.52 -11.72 -6.03
CA HIS A 57 -2.24 -10.28 -5.97
C HIS A 57 -3.47 -9.45 -6.36
N ILE A 58 -4.29 -9.90 -7.31
CA ILE A 58 -5.55 -9.22 -7.66
C ILE A 58 -6.47 -9.16 -6.42
N ARG A 59 -6.57 -10.25 -5.65
CA ARG A 59 -7.35 -10.27 -4.40
C ARG A 59 -6.79 -9.29 -3.38
N ASP A 60 -5.48 -9.29 -3.16
CA ASP A 60 -4.81 -8.32 -2.27
C ASP A 60 -5.10 -6.88 -2.70
N ASN A 61 -4.93 -6.57 -3.98
CA ASN A 61 -5.19 -5.24 -4.54
C ASN A 61 -6.64 -4.80 -4.27
N SER A 62 -7.61 -5.73 -4.41
CA SER A 62 -9.03 -5.45 -4.15
C SER A 62 -9.36 -5.26 -2.66
N GLN A 63 -8.59 -5.88 -1.77
CA GLN A 63 -8.78 -5.76 -0.33
C GLN A 63 -8.35 -4.38 0.20
N ALA A 64 -7.36 -3.77 -0.44
CA ALA A 64 -6.76 -2.51 0.01
C ALA A 64 -7.76 -1.35 0.13
N GLN A 65 -8.83 -1.33 -0.66
CA GLN A 65 -9.87 -0.30 -0.60
C GLN A 65 -10.66 -0.28 0.72
N TRP A 66 -10.68 -1.41 1.45
CA TRP A 66 -11.43 -1.57 2.69
C TRP A 66 -10.57 -1.34 3.93
N LEU A 67 -9.26 -1.19 3.75
CA LEU A 67 -8.32 -1.04 4.86
C LEU A 67 -8.23 0.42 5.29
N VAL A 68 -8.45 0.65 6.59
CA VAL A 68 -8.26 1.97 7.21
C VAL A 68 -6.98 1.92 8.03
N LEU A 69 -5.97 2.67 7.61
CA LEU A 69 -4.73 2.85 8.36
C LEU A 69 -4.96 3.86 9.49
N ASP A 70 -4.59 3.49 10.70
CA ASP A 70 -4.69 4.40 11.85
C ASP A 70 -3.53 5.40 11.90
N LYS A 71 -3.57 6.32 12.86
CA LYS A 71 -2.54 7.36 13.00
C LYS A 71 -1.15 6.80 13.27
N GLU A 72 -1.05 5.68 13.97
CA GLU A 72 0.22 5.04 14.29
C GLU A 72 0.80 4.36 13.05
N ASP A 73 -0.03 3.71 12.25
CA ASP A 73 0.36 3.10 10.97
C ASP A 73 0.89 4.17 10.02
N LEU A 74 0.17 5.28 9.88
CA LEU A 74 0.58 6.39 9.03
C LEU A 74 1.90 7.00 9.51
N ALA A 75 2.05 7.28 10.81
CA ALA A 75 3.30 7.79 11.35
C ALA A 75 4.47 6.81 11.15
N THR A 76 4.22 5.51 11.27
CA THR A 76 5.22 4.46 10.99
C THR A 76 5.67 4.51 9.53
N LEU A 77 4.72 4.60 8.59
CA LEU A 77 5.01 4.64 7.16
C LEU A 77 5.68 5.95 6.74
N ASP A 78 5.27 7.08 7.30
CA ASP A 78 5.87 8.39 7.00
C ASP A 78 7.33 8.46 7.49
N ASN A 79 7.65 7.84 8.63
CA ASN A 79 9.03 7.71 9.10
C ASN A 79 9.87 6.75 8.22
N ALA A 80 9.24 5.70 7.67
CA ALA A 80 9.89 4.73 6.79
C ALA A 80 10.22 5.32 5.41
N PHE A 81 9.38 6.24 4.94
CA PHE A 81 9.41 6.81 3.60
C PHE A 81 9.28 8.34 3.67
N PRO A 82 10.33 9.04 4.17
CA PRO A 82 10.33 10.49 4.20
C PRO A 82 10.32 11.08 2.78
N ALA A 83 9.71 12.27 2.64
CA ALA A 83 9.60 13.01 1.38
C ALA A 83 10.95 13.55 0.87
#